data_AF-A0A4P0Y900-F1
#
_entry.id   AF-A0A4P0Y900-F1
#
_cell.length_a   1.000
_cell.length_b   1.000
_cell.length_c   1.000
_cell.angle_alpha   90.00
_cell.angle_beta   90.00
_cell.angle_gamma   90.00
#
_symmetry.space_group_name_H-M   'P 1'
#
loop_
_entity.id
_entity.type
_entity.pdbx_description
1 polymer ?
#
loop_
_entity_poly.entity_id
_entity_poly.type
_entity_poly.pdbx_seq_one_letter_code
_entity_poly.pdbx_strand_id
1 'polypeptide(L)'
;MSENRQLRLGTILHGASGNMSAWRHPAAQADASINFDFVTQTALKAEAGKLDFIFVADGLYINEKSIPHFLNRFEPLTVLSALAAITRRLGLVGTLSTSYSEPFTTARQFASLDHLSQGRAGALLNKSDFG
;
A
#
# COMPACT_ATOMS: atom_id res chain seq x y z
N MET A 1 -14.41 -29.95 -16.64
CA MET A 1 -15.33 -28.90 -16.14
C MET A 1 -14.54 -27.60 -16.08
N SER A 2 -15.02 -26.53 -16.68
CA SER A 2 -14.35 -25.22 -16.58
C SER A 2 -14.53 -24.73 -15.14
N GLU A 3 -13.45 -24.61 -14.39
CA GLU A 3 -13.43 -23.95 -13.08
C GLU A 3 -14.12 -22.57 -13.18
N ASN A 4 -15.06 -22.30 -12.28
CA ASN A 4 -15.79 -21.02 -12.24
C ASN A 4 -14.87 -19.94 -11.66
N ARG A 5 -14.03 -19.34 -12.51
CA ARG A 5 -13.04 -18.33 -12.11
C ARG A 5 -13.72 -17.03 -11.71
N GLN A 6 -13.51 -16.61 -10.47
CA GLN A 6 -13.92 -15.29 -10.00
C GLN A 6 -12.83 -14.26 -10.28
N LEU A 7 -13.24 -13.06 -10.70
CA LEU A 7 -12.34 -11.92 -10.83
C LEU A 7 -11.86 -11.51 -9.43
N ARG A 8 -10.54 -11.34 -9.30
CA ARG A 8 -9.91 -10.84 -8.07
C ARG A 8 -9.67 -9.34 -8.22
N LEU A 9 -10.06 -8.57 -7.21
CA LEU A 9 -10.00 -7.11 -7.24
C LEU A 9 -9.20 -6.60 -6.04
N GLY A 10 -8.27 -5.69 -6.32
CA GLY A 10 -7.52 -4.97 -5.29
C GLY A 10 -7.66 -3.46 -5.46
N THR A 11 -7.29 -2.71 -4.43
CA THR A 11 -7.22 -1.24 -4.49
C THR A 11 -5.84 -0.77 -4.10
N ILE A 12 -5.41 0.34 -4.69
CA ILE A 12 -4.19 1.04 -4.28
C ILE A 12 -4.50 2.05 -3.18
N LEU A 13 -3.67 2.10 -2.14
CA LEU A 13 -3.67 3.17 -1.15
C LEU A 13 -2.77 4.29 -1.67
N HIS A 14 -3.37 5.33 -2.24
CA HIS A 14 -2.65 6.42 -2.93
C HIS A 14 -3.10 7.81 -2.45
N GLY A 15 -3.07 8.03 -1.14
CA GLY A 15 -3.27 9.30 -0.43
C GLY A 15 -3.99 10.41 -1.20
N ALA A 16 -3.28 11.53 -1.41
CA ALA A 16 -3.80 12.74 -2.05
C ALA A 16 -3.95 12.66 -3.59
N SER A 17 -4.03 11.44 -4.16
CA SER A 17 -4.07 11.11 -5.59
C SER A 17 -2.70 10.95 -6.29
N GLY A 18 -2.70 10.16 -7.37
CA GLY A 18 -1.59 9.98 -8.31
C GLY A 18 -1.45 11.11 -9.35
N ASN A 19 -2.15 12.22 -9.16
CA ASN A 19 -2.21 13.34 -10.10
C ASN A 19 -1.65 14.62 -9.45
N MET A 20 -0.98 15.47 -10.24
CA MET A 20 -0.33 16.71 -9.76
C MET A 20 -1.29 17.71 -9.07
N SER A 21 -2.57 17.72 -9.44
CA SER A 21 -3.53 18.75 -9.01
C SER A 21 -4.80 18.22 -8.37
N ALA A 22 -5.06 16.90 -8.41
CA ALA A 22 -6.31 16.33 -7.88
C ALA A 22 -6.51 16.58 -6.37
N TRP A 23 -5.43 16.73 -5.60
CA TRP A 23 -5.46 17.12 -4.19
C TRP A 23 -6.15 18.47 -3.93
N ARG A 24 -6.25 19.33 -4.95
CA ARG A 24 -6.89 20.65 -4.87
C ARG A 24 -8.42 20.57 -5.04
N HIS A 25 -8.95 19.41 -5.40
CA HIS A 25 -10.39 19.25 -5.59
C HIS A 25 -11.12 19.41 -4.24
N PRO A 26 -12.26 20.10 -4.16
CA PRO A 26 -12.95 20.35 -2.89
C PRO A 26 -13.36 19.09 -2.11
N ALA A 27 -13.55 17.96 -2.81
CA ALA A 27 -13.86 16.66 -2.21
C ALA A 27 -12.62 15.81 -1.89
N ALA A 28 -11.41 16.29 -2.20
CA ALA A 28 -10.18 15.58 -1.90
C ALA A 28 -9.72 15.86 -0.46
N GLN A 29 -9.16 14.85 0.19
CA GLN A 29 -8.50 14.99 1.47
C GLN A 29 -7.01 15.30 1.21
N ALA A 30 -6.60 16.55 1.40
CA ALA A 30 -5.27 17.02 1.00
C ALA A 30 -4.11 16.36 1.77
N ASP A 31 -4.33 16.01 3.04
CA ASP A 31 -3.35 15.35 3.93
C ASP A 31 -3.41 13.81 3.86
N ALA A 32 -4.22 13.24 2.96
CA ALA A 32 -4.51 11.80 2.89
C ALA A 32 -3.29 10.88 2.84
N SER A 33 -2.14 11.37 2.36
CA SER A 33 -0.91 10.58 2.25
C SER A 33 -0.27 10.24 3.61
N ILE A 34 -0.54 11.04 4.65
CA ILE A 34 -0.04 10.86 6.02
C ILE A 34 -1.16 10.88 7.08
N ASN A 35 -2.42 10.82 6.64
CA ASN A 35 -3.57 10.79 7.52
C ASN A 35 -3.99 9.33 7.80
N PHE A 36 -3.74 8.86 9.02
CA PHE A 36 -4.02 7.46 9.37
C PHE A 36 -5.52 7.12 9.40
N ASP A 37 -6.38 8.08 9.71
CA ASP A 37 -7.84 7.88 9.67
C ASP A 37 -8.30 7.65 8.23
N PHE A 38 -7.78 8.43 7.26
CA PHE A 38 -8.05 8.22 5.85
C PHE A 38 -7.64 6.80 5.39
N VAL A 39 -6.45 6.37 5.78
CA VAL A 39 -5.93 5.03 5.47
C VAL A 39 -6.82 3.94 6.08
N THR A 40 -7.19 4.09 7.34
CA THR A 40 -8.08 3.18 8.09
C THR A 40 -9.43 3.06 7.39
N GLN A 41 -10.08 4.18 7.08
CA GLN A 41 -11.39 4.17 6.41
C GLN A 41 -11.31 3.54 5.02
N THR A 42 -10.22 3.79 4.29
CA THR A 42 -10.00 3.19 2.97
C THR A 42 -9.89 1.67 3.06
N ALA A 43 -9.10 1.15 4.01
CA ALA A 43 -8.92 -0.28 4.22
C ALA A 43 -10.22 -0.98 4.66
N LEU A 44 -10.95 -0.39 5.62
CA LEU A 44 -12.22 -0.94 6.09
C LEU A 44 -13.28 -0.94 4.98
N LYS A 45 -13.32 0.11 4.15
CA LYS A 45 -14.22 0.16 2.97
C LYS A 45 -13.85 -0.88 1.93
N ALA A 46 -12.57 -1.08 1.65
CA ALA A 46 -12.09 -2.12 0.72
C ALA A 46 -12.48 -3.52 1.22
N GLU A 47 -12.30 -3.80 2.51
CA GLU A 47 -12.66 -5.07 3.12
C GLU A 47 -14.18 -5.32 3.12
N ALA A 48 -14.98 -4.29 3.42
CA ALA A 48 -16.44 -4.36 3.32
C ALA A 48 -16.90 -4.60 1.87
N GLY A 49 -16.20 -4.01 0.89
CA GLY A 49 -16.39 -4.22 -0.54
C GLY A 49 -15.91 -5.58 -1.06
N LYS A 50 -15.37 -6.45 -0.20
CA LYS A 50 -14.83 -7.78 -0.55
C LYS A 50 -13.68 -7.74 -1.55
N LEU A 51 -12.90 -6.66 -1.55
CA LEU A 51 -11.65 -6.63 -2.28
C LEU A 51 -10.68 -7.65 -1.66
N ASP A 52 -9.89 -8.28 -2.51
CA ASP A 52 -8.94 -9.31 -2.12
C ASP A 52 -7.72 -8.71 -1.42
N PHE A 53 -7.28 -7.51 -1.81
CA PHE A 53 -6.12 -6.86 -1.22
C PHE A 53 -6.12 -5.33 -1.34
N ILE A 54 -5.37 -4.70 -0.44
CA ILE A 54 -4.92 -3.32 -0.56
C ILE A 54 -3.42 -3.31 -0.88
N PHE A 55 -3.02 -2.41 -1.77
CA PHE A 55 -1.67 -2.29 -2.27
C PHE A 55 -1.09 -0.91 -1.92
N VAL A 56 0.11 -0.88 -1.32
CA VAL A 56 0.85 0.35 -1.04
C VAL A 56 2.06 0.43 -1.96
N ALA A 57 2.02 1.41 -2.87
CA ALA A 57 3.13 1.70 -3.77
C ALA A 57 4.23 2.48 -3.05
N ASP A 58 5.47 2.28 -3.49
CA ASP A 58 6.62 3.01 -2.95
C ASP A 58 7.61 3.43 -4.04
N GLY A 59 8.48 4.35 -3.68
CA GLY A 59 9.54 4.93 -4.49
C GLY A 59 10.52 5.65 -3.57
N LEU A 60 11.81 5.44 -3.79
CA LEU A 60 12.87 5.80 -2.85
C LEU A 60 13.59 7.12 -3.21
N TYR A 61 13.01 7.91 -4.13
CA TYR A 61 13.57 9.19 -4.56
C TYR A 61 12.46 10.20 -4.87
N ILE A 62 12.70 11.47 -4.53
CA ILE A 62 11.81 12.60 -4.77
C ILE A 62 12.59 13.82 -5.25
N ASN A 63 11.88 14.73 -5.93
CA ASN A 63 12.35 16.07 -6.28
C ASN A 63 11.18 17.07 -6.24
N GLU A 64 11.43 18.35 -6.53
CA GLU A 64 10.44 19.43 -6.45
C GLU A 64 9.25 19.26 -7.43
N LYS A 65 9.40 18.39 -8.43
CA LYS A 65 8.37 18.08 -9.44
C LYS A 65 7.64 16.78 -9.16
N SER A 66 7.98 16.05 -8.09
CA SER A 66 7.25 14.85 -7.69
C SER A 66 5.79 15.20 -7.37
N ILE A 67 4.86 14.30 -7.71
CA ILE A 67 3.45 14.49 -7.33
C ILE A 67 3.33 14.58 -5.80
N PRO A 68 2.34 15.32 -5.27
CA PRO A 68 2.21 15.57 -3.83
C PRO A 68 2.21 14.32 -2.95
N HIS A 69 1.63 13.21 -3.43
CA HIS A 69 1.65 11.94 -2.70
C HIS A 69 3.07 11.39 -2.47
N PHE A 70 3.99 11.52 -3.43
CA PHE A 70 5.37 11.04 -3.25
C PHE A 70 6.19 11.95 -2.33
N LEU A 71 5.86 13.24 -2.23
CA LEU A 71 6.61 14.19 -1.41
C LEU A 71 6.51 13.92 0.10
N ASN A 72 5.37 13.36 0.55
CA ASN A 72 5.16 13.04 1.96
C ASN A 72 4.09 11.95 2.12
N ARG A 73 4.49 10.76 2.56
CA ARG A 73 3.61 9.60 2.72
C ARG A 73 4.13 8.60 3.75
N PHE A 74 3.26 7.68 4.13
CA PHE A 74 3.66 6.51 4.91
C PHE A 74 4.57 5.55 4.13
N GLU A 75 5.47 4.91 4.87
CA GLU A 75 6.27 3.77 4.40
C GLU A 75 5.37 2.50 4.36
N PRO A 76 5.48 1.62 3.35
CA PRO A 76 4.56 0.51 3.16
C PRO A 76 4.45 -0.48 4.33
N LEU A 77 5.56 -1.00 4.87
CA LEU A 77 5.50 -2.06 5.87
C LEU A 77 4.93 -1.58 7.20
N THR A 78 5.27 -0.36 7.60
CA THR A 78 4.75 0.28 8.82
C THR A 78 3.24 0.48 8.75
N VAL A 79 2.73 1.06 7.65
CA VAL A 79 1.29 1.29 7.51
C VAL A 79 0.51 -0.02 7.33
N LEU A 80 1.06 -1.00 6.60
CA LEU A 80 0.42 -2.32 6.45
C LEU A 80 0.39 -3.08 7.78
N SER A 81 1.43 -2.97 8.61
CA SER A 81 1.44 -3.56 9.96
C SER A 81 0.36 -2.95 10.85
N ALA A 82 0.10 -1.65 10.75
CA ALA A 82 -1.01 -1.00 11.45
C ALA A 82 -2.37 -1.50 10.93
N LEU A 83 -2.52 -1.62 9.61
CA LEU A 83 -3.74 -2.14 8.98
C LEU A 83 -4.02 -3.62 9.32
N ALA A 84 -2.98 -4.41 9.59
CA ALA A 84 -3.12 -5.81 9.99
C ALA A 84 -3.95 -5.98 11.26
N ALA A 85 -3.85 -5.03 12.21
CA ALA A 85 -4.57 -5.09 13.48
C ALA A 85 -6.07 -4.76 13.36
N ILE A 86 -6.49 -4.04 12.30
CA ILE A 86 -7.86 -3.54 12.16
C ILE A 86 -8.67 -4.20 11.03
N THR A 87 -8.00 -4.92 10.13
CA THR A 87 -8.63 -5.70 9.04
C THR A 87 -8.51 -7.20 9.33
N ARG A 88 -9.43 -8.02 8.81
CA ARG A 88 -9.50 -9.46 9.09
C ARG A 88 -9.29 -10.37 7.88
N ARG A 89 -9.59 -9.90 6.68
CA ARG A 89 -9.60 -10.68 5.43
C ARG A 89 -8.84 -10.01 4.31
N LEU A 90 -8.69 -8.68 4.34
CA LEU A 90 -8.04 -7.92 3.29
C LEU A 90 -6.54 -8.27 3.19
N GLY A 91 -6.07 -8.70 2.03
CA GLY A 91 -4.64 -8.88 1.75
C GLY A 91 -3.86 -7.57 1.88
N LEU A 92 -2.62 -7.64 2.37
CA LEU A 92 -1.78 -6.50 2.73
C LEU A 92 -0.51 -6.53 1.88
N VAL A 93 -0.53 -5.80 0.76
CA VAL A 93 0.53 -5.88 -0.25
C VAL A 93 1.37 -4.61 -0.27
N GLY A 94 2.68 -4.74 -0.05
CA GLY A 94 3.61 -3.62 -0.03
C GLY A 94 4.65 -3.72 -1.14
N THR A 95 5.05 -2.56 -1.68
CA THR A 95 6.22 -2.48 -2.59
C THR A 95 7.51 -2.43 -1.79
N LEU A 96 8.54 -3.14 -2.25
CA LEU A 96 9.90 -3.01 -1.71
C LEU A 96 10.94 -3.17 -2.83
N SER A 97 11.99 -2.36 -2.75
CA SER A 97 13.10 -2.39 -3.70
C SER A 97 14.16 -3.41 -3.32
N THR A 98 14.47 -4.32 -4.24
CA THR A 98 15.59 -5.27 -4.08
C THR A 98 16.95 -4.65 -4.38
N SER A 99 16.99 -3.44 -4.95
CA SER A 99 18.25 -2.73 -5.23
C SER A 99 18.96 -2.27 -3.96
N TYR A 100 18.22 -2.04 -2.88
CA TYR A 100 18.72 -1.39 -1.65
C TYR A 100 18.40 -2.15 -0.37
N SER A 101 17.62 -3.23 -0.46
CA SER A 101 17.17 -4.00 0.71
C SER A 101 17.88 -5.34 0.76
N GLU A 102 18.50 -5.64 1.90
CA GLU A 102 19.08 -6.96 2.14
C GLU A 102 17.98 -8.04 2.15
N PRO A 103 18.19 -9.19 1.48
CA PRO A 103 17.18 -10.25 1.38
C PRO A 103 16.71 -10.75 2.74
N PHE A 104 17.63 -10.85 3.72
CA PHE A 104 17.30 -11.30 5.07
C PHE A 104 16.34 -10.32 5.77
N THR A 105 16.64 -9.01 5.71
CA THR A 105 15.80 -7.98 6.33
C THR A 105 14.41 -7.98 5.70
N THR A 106 14.35 -8.03 4.37
CA THR A 106 13.10 -8.09 3.60
C THR A 106 12.27 -9.31 4.00
N ALA A 107 12.88 -10.50 3.98
CA ALA A 107 12.19 -11.74 4.33
C ALA A 107 11.66 -11.70 5.77
N ARG A 108 12.46 -11.21 6.71
CA ARG A 108 12.07 -11.11 8.12
C ARG A 108 10.91 -10.13 8.33
N GLN A 109 10.93 -8.98 7.65
CA GLN A 109 9.86 -7.99 7.77
C GLN A 109 8.54 -8.50 7.20
N PHE A 110 8.56 -9.09 5.99
CA PHE A 110 7.34 -9.66 5.39
C PHE A 110 6.84 -10.88 6.15
N ALA A 111 7.72 -11.75 6.66
CA ALA A 111 7.30 -12.85 7.54
C ALA A 111 6.65 -12.33 8.83
N SER A 112 7.18 -11.26 9.43
CA SER A 112 6.57 -10.64 10.60
C SER A 112 5.18 -10.07 10.28
N LEU A 113 5.02 -9.39 9.15
CA LEU A 113 3.72 -8.91 8.70
C LEU A 113 2.75 -10.06 8.44
N ASP A 114 3.24 -11.16 7.88
CA ASP A 114 2.43 -12.35 7.61
C ASP A 114 1.91 -12.98 8.91
N HIS A 115 2.77 -13.10 9.92
CA HIS A 115 2.36 -13.54 11.25
C HIS A 115 1.36 -12.58 11.92
N LEU A 116 1.62 -11.26 11.89
CA LEU A 116 0.71 -10.25 12.46
C LEU A 116 -0.67 -10.27 11.78
N SER A 117 -0.68 -10.50 10.48
CA SER A 117 -1.89 -10.49 9.66
C SER A 117 -2.57 -11.85 9.51
N GLN A 118 -1.98 -12.92 10.04
CA GLN A 118 -2.46 -14.30 9.90
C GLN A 118 -2.50 -14.79 8.44
N GLY A 119 -1.39 -14.63 7.71
CA GLY A 119 -1.24 -15.18 6.35
C GLY A 119 -1.72 -14.25 5.23
N ARG A 120 -1.79 -12.93 5.47
CA ARG A 120 -2.32 -11.95 4.50
C ARG A 120 -1.26 -11.07 3.85
N ALA A 121 0.02 -11.28 4.14
CA ALA A 121 1.08 -10.42 3.61
C ALA A 121 1.39 -10.74 2.14
N GLY A 122 1.68 -9.71 1.36
CA GLY A 122 2.19 -9.86 -0.01
C GLY A 122 3.30 -8.86 -0.30
N ALA A 123 4.32 -9.30 -1.04
CA ALA A 123 5.42 -8.45 -1.48
C ALA A 123 5.35 -8.22 -2.99
N LEU A 124 5.37 -6.95 -3.41
CA LEU A 124 5.65 -6.56 -4.79
C LEU A 124 7.12 -6.10 -4.86
N LEU A 125 7.97 -6.96 -5.38
CA LEU A 125 9.40 -6.66 -5.51
C LEU A 125 9.66 -5.90 -6.81
N ASN A 126 10.42 -4.81 -6.71
CA ASN A 126 10.92 -4.09 -7.87
C ASN A 126 12.43 -3.89 -7.81
N LYS A 127 13.04 -3.72 -8.97
CA LYS A 127 14.37 -3.15 -9.09
C LYS A 127 14.19 -1.64 -9.20
N SER A 128 14.72 -0.89 -8.24
CA SER A 128 14.76 0.57 -8.37
C SER A 128 16.02 0.95 -9.12
N ASP A 129 15.84 1.63 -10.24
CA ASP A 129 16.91 2.20 -11.05
C ASP A 129 16.72 3.72 -11.04
N PHE A 130 17.75 4.45 -10.60
CA PHE A 130 17.79 5.92 -10.60
C PHE A 130 18.75 6.47 -11.68
N GLY A 131 18.91 5.72 -12.77
CA GLY A 131 19.78 6.02 -13.91
C GLY A 131 19.03 6.54 -15.12
#